data_AF-A0A0R3KAW4-F1
#
_entry.id   AF-A0A0R3KAW4-F1
#
_cell.length_a   1.000
_cell.length_b   1.000
_cell.length_c   1.000
_cell.angle_alpha   90.00
_cell.angle_beta   90.00
_cell.angle_gamma   90.00
#
_symmetry.space_group_name_H-M   'P 1'
#
loop_
_entity.id
_entity.type
_entity.pdbx_description
1 polymer ?
#
loop_
_entity_poly.entity_id
_entity_poly.type
_entity_poly.pdbx_seq_one_letter_code
_entity_poly.pdbx_strand_id
1 'polypeptide(L)'
;MRNAIILTSREEIHRHVHGLWRSAPIRASHAERGFIHDIIEQFANLPRLFCDTTDDRLERAHFCSWWGVTMNRAYDNPAIEDLYRLHEMFHAAFMPYFPGIGFDAFHRKMEDNELKASVCSEIRVYFELPHLREIAFPHPIYADRFLSDPAMQTLWRENKPVAIETLQEARRDVMFSKPEHEMDLTERWIRRFALQNRQWSTCWYDRYGEIEQHMFAFQIRALQGDRSGAIAEHAAWIEAQAAQDADDHVPYRQEAALFANIYWSNRRRYEAEFAKATKPD
;
A
#
# COMPACT_ATOMS: atom_id res chain seq x y z
N MET A 1 18.89 -3.27 0.67
CA MET A 1 17.99 -4.08 -0.20
C MET A 1 18.70 -5.32 -0.72
N ARG A 2 18.03 -6.48 -0.82
CA ARG A 2 18.60 -7.72 -1.42
C ARG A 2 17.76 -8.20 -2.60
N ASN A 3 18.38 -9.00 -3.49
CA ASN A 3 17.69 -9.66 -4.61
C ASN A 3 16.85 -8.70 -5.48
N ALA A 4 17.45 -7.57 -5.90
CA ALA A 4 16.77 -6.58 -6.71
C ALA A 4 16.32 -7.17 -8.06
N ILE A 5 15.04 -6.99 -8.39
CA ILE A 5 14.45 -7.38 -9.68
C ILE A 5 13.99 -6.11 -10.38
N ILE A 6 14.62 -5.81 -11.51
CA ILE A 6 14.32 -4.66 -12.36
C ILE A 6 13.48 -5.14 -13.54
N LEU A 7 12.29 -4.55 -13.70
CA LEU A 7 11.35 -4.89 -14.76
C LEU A 7 11.08 -3.64 -15.61
N THR A 8 11.38 -3.73 -16.91
CA THR A 8 11.38 -2.55 -17.78
C THR A 8 10.09 -2.45 -18.57
N SER A 9 9.64 -3.54 -19.18
CA SER A 9 8.47 -3.56 -20.05
C SER A 9 7.19 -3.88 -19.29
N ARG A 10 6.04 -3.46 -19.85
CA ARG A 10 4.73 -3.80 -19.26
C ARG A 10 4.53 -5.32 -19.19
N GLU A 11 4.91 -6.04 -20.23
CA GLU A 11 4.75 -7.49 -20.30
C GLU A 11 5.57 -8.20 -19.21
N GLU A 12 6.83 -7.79 -18.98
CA GLU A 12 7.66 -8.32 -17.90
C GLU A 12 7.00 -8.10 -16.53
N ILE A 13 6.45 -6.90 -16.30
CA ILE A 13 5.76 -6.54 -15.05
C ILE A 13 4.52 -7.43 -14.87
N HIS A 14 3.66 -7.54 -15.87
CA HIS A 14 2.48 -8.41 -15.79
C HIS A 14 2.86 -9.87 -15.52
N ARG A 15 3.85 -10.40 -16.24
CA ARG A 15 4.30 -11.78 -16.08
C ARG A 15 4.85 -12.03 -14.69
N HIS A 16 5.69 -11.13 -14.19
CA HIS A 16 6.26 -11.21 -12.86
C HIS A 16 5.17 -11.15 -11.78
N VAL A 17 4.33 -10.13 -11.82
CA VAL A 17 3.25 -9.93 -10.84
C VAL A 17 2.25 -11.08 -10.86
N HIS A 18 1.88 -11.60 -12.03
CA HIS A 18 1.02 -12.77 -12.14
C HIS A 18 1.63 -14.00 -11.44
N GLY A 19 2.95 -14.17 -11.52
CA GLY A 19 3.69 -15.22 -10.82
C GLY A 19 3.73 -15.07 -9.30
N LEU A 20 3.47 -13.87 -8.77
CA LEU A 20 3.44 -13.61 -7.33
C LEU A 20 2.10 -13.97 -6.67
N TRP A 21 1.00 -13.96 -7.42
CA TRP A 21 -0.33 -14.21 -6.86
C TRP A 21 -0.49 -15.64 -6.36
N ARG A 22 -0.89 -15.80 -5.10
CA ARG A 22 -1.04 -17.12 -4.47
C ARG A 22 -2.49 -17.59 -4.38
N SER A 23 -3.44 -16.67 -4.34
CA SER A 23 -4.88 -16.94 -4.27
C SER A 23 -5.50 -17.05 -5.67
N ALA A 24 -6.35 -18.06 -5.86
CA ALA A 24 -6.99 -18.31 -7.14
C ALA A 24 -7.87 -17.13 -7.62
N PRO A 25 -8.69 -16.46 -6.77
CA PRO A 25 -9.52 -15.34 -7.21
C PRO A 25 -8.72 -14.16 -7.78
N ILE A 26 -7.62 -13.77 -7.13
CA ILE A 26 -6.77 -12.66 -7.57
C ILE A 26 -6.03 -13.04 -8.86
N ARG A 27 -5.48 -14.25 -8.92
CA ARG A 27 -4.78 -14.74 -10.11
C ARG A 27 -5.71 -14.81 -11.33
N ALA A 28 -6.91 -15.34 -11.18
CA ALA A 28 -7.92 -15.40 -12.24
C ALA A 28 -8.31 -14.00 -12.71
N SER A 29 -8.62 -13.08 -11.77
CA SER A 29 -8.94 -11.69 -12.10
C SER A 29 -7.81 -10.97 -12.86
N HIS A 30 -6.55 -11.26 -12.55
CA HIS A 30 -5.41 -10.73 -13.31
C HIS A 30 -5.32 -11.33 -14.73
N ALA A 31 -5.47 -12.65 -14.87
CA ALA A 31 -5.36 -13.35 -16.15
C ALA A 31 -6.51 -13.01 -17.11
N GLU A 32 -7.72 -12.85 -16.59
CA GLU A 32 -8.95 -12.65 -17.35
C GLU A 32 -9.25 -11.18 -17.68
N ARG A 33 -8.28 -10.29 -17.47
CA ARG A 33 -8.44 -8.83 -17.67
C ARG A 33 -9.56 -8.22 -16.82
N GLY A 34 -9.71 -8.70 -15.58
CA GLY A 34 -10.67 -8.18 -14.60
C GLY A 34 -10.09 -7.09 -13.71
N PHE A 35 -10.75 -6.84 -12.57
CA PHE A 35 -10.39 -5.79 -11.61
C PHE A 35 -8.90 -5.75 -11.23
N ILE A 36 -8.29 -6.90 -10.95
CA ILE A 36 -6.86 -6.94 -10.58
C ILE A 36 -5.99 -6.56 -11.78
N HIS A 37 -6.33 -7.01 -12.99
CA HIS A 37 -5.60 -6.65 -14.20
C HIS A 37 -5.56 -5.14 -14.42
N ASP A 38 -6.67 -4.45 -14.24
CA ASP A 38 -6.74 -3.00 -14.42
C ASP A 38 -5.78 -2.25 -13.48
N ILE A 39 -5.67 -2.70 -12.23
CA ILE A 39 -4.70 -2.14 -11.29
C ILE A 39 -3.27 -2.43 -11.73
N ILE A 40 -2.99 -3.65 -12.21
CA ILE A 40 -1.65 -4.00 -12.70
C ILE A 40 -1.29 -3.29 -13.99
N GLU A 41 -2.24 -2.98 -14.88
CA GLU A 41 -1.99 -2.16 -16.06
C GLU A 41 -1.57 -0.74 -15.65
N GLN A 42 -2.26 -0.14 -14.65
CA GLN A 42 -1.86 1.17 -14.10
C GLN A 42 -0.50 1.09 -13.41
N PHE A 43 -0.23 0.03 -12.66
CA PHE A 43 1.08 -0.23 -12.07
C PHE A 43 2.16 -0.40 -13.16
N ALA A 44 1.89 -1.07 -14.27
CA ALA A 44 2.86 -1.31 -15.33
C ALA A 44 3.20 -0.06 -16.17
N ASN A 45 2.46 1.04 -16.01
CA ASN A 45 2.75 2.31 -16.68
C ASN A 45 4.17 2.82 -16.47
N LEU A 46 4.80 2.48 -15.34
CA LEU A 46 6.21 2.77 -15.06
C LEU A 46 7.00 1.47 -14.96
N PRO A 47 8.30 1.46 -15.29
CA PRO A 47 9.17 0.33 -14.94
C PRO A 47 9.23 0.16 -13.42
N ARG A 48 9.49 -1.07 -12.95
CA ARG A 48 9.32 -1.43 -11.54
C ARG A 48 10.56 -2.09 -10.96
N LEU A 49 10.81 -1.78 -9.70
CA LEU A 49 11.89 -2.35 -8.89
C LEU A 49 11.27 -3.12 -7.73
N PHE A 50 11.54 -4.42 -7.67
CA PHE A 50 11.20 -5.27 -6.53
C PHE A 50 12.47 -5.63 -5.76
N CYS A 51 12.35 -5.85 -4.46
CA CYS A 51 13.46 -6.33 -3.64
C CYS A 51 12.98 -7.05 -2.38
N ASP A 52 13.90 -7.78 -1.76
CA ASP A 52 13.75 -8.31 -0.41
C ASP A 52 14.37 -7.33 0.60
N THR A 53 13.90 -7.39 1.84
CA THR A 53 14.46 -6.59 2.94
C THR A 53 15.86 -7.09 3.31
N THR A 54 16.73 -6.14 3.61
CA THR A 54 18.04 -6.33 4.25
C THR A 54 17.90 -6.45 5.76
N ASP A 55 17.03 -5.63 6.36
CA ASP A 55 16.61 -5.68 7.76
C ASP A 55 15.09 -5.45 7.84
N ASP A 56 14.34 -6.54 8.03
CA ASP A 56 12.88 -6.50 8.17
C ASP A 56 12.42 -5.62 9.34
N ARG A 57 13.21 -5.49 10.41
CA ARG A 57 12.87 -4.68 11.57
C ARG A 57 12.74 -3.21 11.20
N LEU A 58 13.56 -2.73 10.27
CA LEU A 58 13.58 -1.33 9.84
C LEU A 58 12.70 -1.15 8.61
N GLU A 59 12.84 -2.04 7.63
CA GLU A 59 12.26 -1.90 6.30
C GLU A 59 10.79 -2.29 6.23
N ARG A 60 10.27 -3.09 7.18
CA ARG A 60 8.84 -3.44 7.19
C ARG A 60 7.93 -2.23 7.41
N ALA A 61 8.40 -1.22 8.12
CA ALA A 61 7.66 0.02 8.34
C ALA A 61 7.98 1.08 7.26
N HIS A 62 8.92 0.77 6.39
CA HIS A 62 9.49 1.71 5.43
C HIS A 62 8.60 1.72 4.19
N PHE A 63 7.76 2.75 4.05
CA PHE A 63 6.78 2.86 2.97
C PHE A 63 7.45 3.10 1.61
N CYS A 64 8.07 2.05 1.08
CA CYS A 64 8.96 2.12 -0.07
C CYS A 64 8.22 2.29 -1.40
N SER A 65 6.93 1.99 -1.43
CA SER A 65 6.10 2.18 -2.62
C SER A 65 6.02 3.65 -3.04
N TRP A 66 6.16 4.59 -2.09
CA TRP A 66 6.23 6.03 -2.37
C TRP A 66 7.51 6.45 -3.12
N TRP A 67 8.59 5.69 -3.09
CA TRP A 67 9.76 5.97 -3.94
C TRP A 67 10.02 4.87 -4.94
N GLY A 68 8.97 4.19 -5.41
CA GLY A 68 9.07 3.30 -6.57
C GLY A 68 9.67 1.92 -6.31
N VAL A 69 9.81 1.51 -5.04
CA VAL A 69 10.33 0.18 -4.66
C VAL A 69 9.21 -0.66 -4.06
N THR A 70 8.98 -1.86 -4.61
CA THR A 70 8.01 -2.83 -4.08
C THR A 70 8.73 -3.91 -3.27
N MET A 71 8.55 -3.90 -1.95
CA MET A 71 9.17 -4.90 -1.08
C MET A 71 8.38 -6.21 -1.06
N ASN A 72 9.08 -7.32 -1.28
CA ASN A 72 8.54 -8.65 -1.11
C ASN A 72 8.30 -8.92 0.38
N ARG A 73 7.07 -9.30 0.73
CA ARG A 73 6.73 -9.79 2.06
C ARG A 73 5.94 -11.08 1.96
N ALA A 74 6.18 -11.96 2.93
CA ALA A 74 5.43 -13.20 3.10
C ALA A 74 4.48 -13.07 4.30
N TYR A 75 3.33 -13.72 4.18
CA TYR A 75 2.35 -13.89 5.26
C TYR A 75 1.93 -15.36 5.29
N ASP A 76 1.55 -15.84 6.47
CA ASP A 76 1.11 -17.24 6.65
C ASP A 76 -0.14 -17.54 5.82
N ASN A 77 -1.08 -16.59 5.74
CA ASN A 77 -2.24 -16.70 4.87
C ASN A 77 -1.92 -16.11 3.46
N PRO A 78 -1.96 -16.93 2.40
CA PRO A 78 -1.69 -16.46 1.03
C PRO A 78 -2.63 -15.37 0.53
N ALA A 79 -3.90 -15.37 0.96
CA ALA A 79 -4.84 -14.31 0.58
C ALA A 79 -4.49 -12.97 1.24
N ILE A 80 -4.05 -12.98 2.51
CA ILE A 80 -3.57 -11.77 3.19
C ILE A 80 -2.29 -11.26 2.51
N GLU A 81 -1.40 -12.16 2.11
CA GLU A 81 -0.18 -11.82 1.37
C GLU A 81 -0.49 -11.11 0.04
N ASP A 82 -1.45 -11.63 -0.73
CA ASP A 82 -1.88 -11.02 -1.99
C ASP A 82 -2.60 -9.69 -1.77
N LEU A 83 -3.42 -9.56 -0.73
CA LEU A 83 -4.08 -8.30 -0.36
C LEU A 83 -3.06 -7.22 0.00
N TYR A 84 -2.03 -7.57 0.77
CA TYR A 84 -0.90 -6.68 1.05
C TYR A 84 -0.20 -6.23 -0.24
N ARG A 85 0.12 -7.18 -1.15
CA ARG A 85 0.74 -6.84 -2.43
C ARG A 85 -0.14 -5.92 -3.27
N LEU A 86 -1.44 -6.19 -3.34
CA LEU A 86 -2.40 -5.35 -4.05
C LEU A 86 -2.41 -3.92 -3.49
N HIS A 87 -2.34 -3.78 -2.17
CA HIS A 87 -2.27 -2.48 -1.48
C HIS A 87 -1.02 -1.70 -1.89
N GLU A 88 0.16 -2.31 -1.81
CA GLU A 88 1.43 -1.67 -2.21
C GLU A 88 1.47 -1.30 -3.70
N MET A 89 0.99 -2.21 -4.56
CA MET A 89 0.91 -1.93 -6.00
C MET A 89 -0.08 -0.82 -6.32
N PHE A 90 -1.19 -0.72 -5.58
CA PHE A 90 -2.13 0.38 -5.72
C PHE A 90 -1.48 1.71 -5.36
N HIS A 91 -0.75 1.79 -4.24
CA HIS A 91 0.02 2.99 -3.91
C HIS A 91 0.92 3.40 -5.08
N ALA A 92 1.77 2.49 -5.55
CA ALA A 92 2.73 2.77 -6.61
C ALA A 92 2.12 3.04 -7.99
N ALA A 93 0.91 2.54 -8.26
CA ALA A 93 0.17 2.81 -9.50
C ALA A 93 -0.45 4.21 -9.54
N PHE A 94 -0.94 4.68 -8.39
CA PHE A 94 -1.74 5.91 -8.30
C PHE A 94 -1.09 7.03 -7.49
N MET A 95 0.19 6.90 -7.11
CA MET A 95 0.95 7.94 -6.43
C MET A 95 1.31 9.06 -7.42
N PRO A 96 0.77 10.29 -7.24
CA PRO A 96 1.25 11.44 -8.01
C PRO A 96 2.53 12.00 -7.39
N TYR A 97 3.42 12.60 -8.17
CA TYR A 97 4.61 13.30 -7.65
C TYR A 97 4.63 14.76 -8.08
N PHE A 98 4.94 15.65 -7.14
CA PHE A 98 4.82 17.10 -7.32
C PHE A 98 6.09 17.80 -6.82
N PRO A 99 7.03 18.14 -7.71
CA PRO A 99 8.21 18.92 -7.33
C PRO A 99 7.82 20.25 -6.70
N GLY A 100 8.45 20.61 -5.58
CA GLY A 100 8.17 21.86 -4.85
C GLY A 100 6.87 21.88 -4.06
N ILE A 101 6.21 20.73 -3.85
CA ILE A 101 5.04 20.63 -2.98
C ILE A 101 5.36 21.09 -1.55
N GLY A 102 4.44 21.84 -0.94
CA GLY A 102 4.57 22.19 0.49
C GLY A 102 4.27 20.99 1.38
N PHE A 103 4.89 20.91 2.57
CA PHE A 103 4.76 19.75 3.46
C PHE A 103 3.29 19.38 3.79
N ASP A 104 2.42 20.36 4.06
CA ASP A 104 1.01 20.09 4.35
C ASP A 104 0.25 19.50 3.14
N ALA A 105 0.64 19.87 1.93
CA ALA A 105 0.07 19.30 0.71
C ALA A 105 0.64 17.89 0.45
N PHE A 106 1.93 17.67 0.71
CA PHE A 106 2.54 16.35 0.69
C PHE A 106 1.83 15.43 1.69
N HIS A 107 1.66 15.86 2.94
CA HIS A 107 1.01 15.07 3.96
C HIS A 107 -0.42 14.66 3.57
N ARG A 108 -1.23 15.60 3.08
CA ARG A 108 -2.58 15.30 2.56
C ARG A 108 -2.57 14.35 1.37
N LYS A 109 -1.61 14.49 0.45
CA LYS A 109 -1.41 13.57 -0.68
C LYS A 109 -1.19 12.13 -0.19
N MET A 110 -0.39 11.96 0.86
CA MET A 110 -0.11 10.64 1.44
C MET A 110 -1.34 10.07 2.15
N GLU A 111 -2.07 10.89 2.92
CA GLU A 111 -3.33 10.47 3.56
C GLU A 111 -4.38 10.04 2.52
N ASP A 112 -4.53 10.78 1.42
CA ASP A 112 -5.49 10.45 0.36
C ASP A 112 -5.09 9.19 -0.43
N ASN A 113 -3.79 9.00 -0.69
CA ASN A 113 -3.29 7.80 -1.35
C ASN A 113 -3.50 6.56 -0.46
N GLU A 114 -3.23 6.67 0.84
CA GLU A 114 -3.55 5.64 1.83
C GLU A 114 -5.04 5.32 1.86
N LEU A 115 -5.91 6.33 1.98
CA LEU A 115 -7.35 6.13 2.01
C LEU A 115 -7.82 5.31 0.80
N LYS A 116 -7.34 5.66 -0.39
CA LYS A 116 -7.72 4.97 -1.63
C LYS A 116 -7.16 3.54 -1.68
N ALA A 117 -5.91 3.33 -1.27
CA ALA A 117 -5.29 2.00 -1.21
C ALA A 117 -6.00 1.08 -0.20
N SER A 118 -6.25 1.59 1.01
CA SER A 118 -7.06 0.96 2.06
C SER A 118 -8.45 0.57 1.53
N VAL A 119 -9.21 1.50 0.95
CA VAL A 119 -10.57 1.18 0.44
C VAL A 119 -10.51 0.16 -0.69
N CYS A 120 -9.53 0.27 -1.60
CA CYS A 120 -9.36 -0.66 -2.71
C CYS A 120 -9.10 -2.09 -2.23
N SER A 121 -8.09 -2.27 -1.36
CA SER A 121 -7.57 -3.57 -0.94
C SER A 121 -8.26 -4.16 0.29
N GLU A 122 -8.94 -3.36 1.11
CA GLU A 122 -9.58 -3.84 2.34
C GLU A 122 -11.11 -3.90 2.26
N ILE A 123 -11.74 -3.26 1.28
CA ILE A 123 -13.21 -3.20 1.16
C ILE A 123 -13.66 -3.56 -0.25
N ARG A 124 -13.28 -2.75 -1.24
CA ARG A 124 -13.72 -2.86 -2.63
C ARG A 124 -13.40 -4.23 -3.21
N VAL A 125 -12.22 -4.77 -2.93
CA VAL A 125 -11.77 -6.07 -3.45
C VAL A 125 -12.78 -7.19 -3.19
N TYR A 126 -13.53 -7.15 -2.08
CA TYR A 126 -14.51 -8.18 -1.74
C TYR A 126 -15.83 -8.04 -2.49
N PHE A 127 -16.16 -6.85 -2.99
CA PHE A 127 -17.26 -6.68 -3.94
C PHE A 127 -16.87 -7.16 -5.34
N GLU A 128 -15.61 -6.98 -5.73
CA GLU A 128 -15.08 -7.41 -7.03
C GLU A 128 -14.81 -8.92 -7.06
N LEU A 129 -14.33 -9.48 -5.95
CA LEU A 129 -13.91 -10.86 -5.79
C LEU A 129 -14.51 -11.47 -4.49
N PRO A 130 -15.82 -11.78 -4.45
CA PRO A 130 -16.50 -12.21 -3.23
C PRO A 130 -15.86 -13.41 -2.52
N HIS A 131 -15.43 -14.42 -3.28
CA HIS A 131 -14.78 -15.63 -2.73
C HIS A 131 -13.47 -15.36 -1.99
N LEU A 132 -12.82 -14.20 -2.24
CA LEU A 132 -11.62 -13.83 -1.50
C LEU A 132 -11.92 -13.62 -0.01
N ARG A 133 -13.13 -13.14 0.33
CA ARG A 133 -13.55 -12.90 1.71
C ARG A 133 -13.55 -14.19 2.53
N GLU A 134 -13.96 -15.31 1.93
CA GLU A 134 -14.07 -16.62 2.58
C GLU A 134 -12.72 -17.18 3.03
N ILE A 135 -11.61 -16.77 2.37
CA ILE A 135 -10.27 -17.30 2.60
C ILE A 135 -9.30 -16.31 3.26
N ALA A 136 -9.63 -15.02 3.30
CA ALA A 136 -8.72 -13.98 3.81
C ALA A 136 -8.70 -13.90 5.35
N PHE A 137 -9.85 -13.75 6.00
CA PHE A 137 -9.94 -13.52 7.44
C PHE A 137 -11.00 -14.42 8.09
N PRO A 138 -10.69 -15.13 9.19
CA PRO A 138 -11.65 -16.01 9.86
C PRO A 138 -12.68 -15.25 10.73
N HIS A 139 -12.41 -13.98 11.04
CA HIS A 139 -13.26 -13.12 11.87
C HIS A 139 -13.92 -12.02 11.03
N PRO A 140 -14.97 -11.35 11.54
CA PRO A 140 -15.51 -10.16 10.91
C PRO A 140 -14.46 -9.06 10.72
N ILE A 141 -14.58 -8.30 9.64
CA ILE A 141 -13.74 -7.14 9.30
C ILE A 141 -14.62 -5.95 8.93
N TYR A 142 -14.01 -4.76 8.84
CA TYR A 142 -14.72 -3.52 8.53
C TYR A 142 -15.56 -3.60 7.24
N ALA A 143 -15.08 -4.32 6.22
CA ALA A 143 -15.77 -4.50 4.96
C ALA A 143 -17.14 -5.20 5.09
N ASP A 144 -17.30 -6.11 6.06
CA ASP A 144 -18.51 -6.93 6.20
C ASP A 144 -19.77 -6.11 6.46
N ARG A 145 -19.60 -4.91 7.02
CA ARG A 145 -20.69 -3.94 7.24
C ARG A 145 -21.32 -3.49 5.93
N PHE A 146 -20.50 -3.29 4.90
CA PHE A 146 -20.96 -2.86 3.58
C PHE A 146 -21.36 -4.05 2.72
N LEU A 147 -20.66 -5.18 2.85
CA LEU A 147 -20.97 -6.40 2.11
C LEU A 147 -22.33 -6.98 2.51
N SER A 148 -22.78 -6.75 3.74
CA SER A 148 -24.09 -7.19 4.24
C SER A 148 -25.22 -6.17 4.08
N ASP A 149 -24.92 -4.91 3.70
CA ASP A 149 -25.91 -3.85 3.54
C ASP A 149 -26.59 -3.90 2.14
N PRO A 150 -27.91 -4.18 2.07
CA PRO A 150 -28.64 -4.23 0.81
C PRO A 150 -28.59 -2.93 -0.01
N ALA A 151 -28.53 -1.77 0.64
CA ALA A 151 -28.45 -0.48 -0.03
C ALA A 151 -27.09 -0.34 -0.73
N MET A 152 -26.00 -0.66 -0.03
CA MET A 152 -24.66 -0.67 -0.63
C MET A 152 -24.50 -1.71 -1.73
N GLN A 153 -25.07 -2.92 -1.59
CA GLN A 153 -25.06 -3.91 -2.66
C GLN A 153 -25.80 -3.42 -3.92
N THR A 154 -26.93 -2.75 -3.73
CA THR A 154 -27.70 -2.16 -4.84
C THR A 154 -26.91 -1.04 -5.49
N LEU A 155 -26.37 -0.11 -4.69
CA LEU A 155 -25.54 0.98 -5.18
C LEU A 155 -24.31 0.48 -5.96
N TRP A 156 -23.65 -0.57 -5.47
CA TRP A 156 -22.52 -1.19 -6.16
C TRP A 156 -22.89 -1.73 -7.55
N ARG A 157 -24.05 -2.39 -7.67
CA ARG A 157 -24.52 -2.94 -8.95
C ARG A 157 -24.98 -1.87 -9.94
N GLU A 158 -25.64 -0.83 -9.45
CA GLU A 158 -26.31 0.17 -10.29
C GLU A 158 -25.44 1.39 -10.57
N ASN A 159 -24.56 1.79 -9.64
CA ASN A 159 -23.70 2.97 -9.76
C ASN A 159 -22.40 2.80 -8.98
N LYS A 160 -21.53 1.95 -9.53
CA LYS A 160 -20.23 1.60 -8.95
C LYS A 160 -19.32 2.81 -8.60
N PRO A 161 -19.21 3.87 -9.42
CA PRO A 161 -18.43 5.06 -9.04
C PRO A 161 -18.91 5.70 -7.73
N VAL A 162 -20.22 5.91 -7.58
CA VAL A 162 -20.80 6.49 -6.35
C VAL A 162 -20.65 5.53 -5.17
N ALA A 163 -20.75 4.22 -5.40
CA ALA A 163 -20.45 3.23 -4.35
C ALA A 163 -19.01 3.36 -3.83
N ILE A 164 -18.02 3.51 -4.72
CA ILE A 164 -16.61 3.68 -4.35
C ILE A 164 -16.41 4.97 -3.55
N GLU A 165 -17.02 6.08 -3.99
CA GLU A 165 -16.97 7.36 -3.26
C GLU A 165 -17.59 7.22 -1.86
N THR A 166 -18.75 6.56 -1.75
CA THR A 166 -19.42 6.29 -0.46
C THR A 166 -18.52 5.49 0.49
N LEU A 167 -17.83 4.46 -0.01
CA LEU A 167 -16.88 3.68 0.79
C LEU A 167 -15.68 4.53 1.25
N GLN A 168 -15.19 5.44 0.40
CA GLN A 168 -14.11 6.36 0.74
C GLN A 168 -14.53 7.37 1.80
N GLU A 169 -15.74 7.92 1.70
CA GLU A 169 -16.29 8.83 2.70
C GLU A 169 -16.47 8.13 4.05
N ALA A 170 -17.03 6.92 4.07
CA ALA A 170 -17.19 6.15 5.29
C ALA A 170 -15.84 5.81 5.95
N ARG A 171 -14.81 5.45 5.17
CA ARG A 171 -13.46 5.19 5.69
C ARG A 171 -12.81 6.49 6.18
N ARG A 172 -12.96 7.61 5.46
CA ARG A 172 -12.43 8.93 5.84
C ARG A 172 -13.03 9.43 7.16
N ASP A 173 -14.34 9.25 7.35
CA ASP A 173 -15.03 9.61 8.59
C ASP A 173 -14.43 8.89 9.81
N VAL A 174 -14.21 7.58 9.70
CA VAL A 174 -13.53 6.81 10.75
C VAL A 174 -12.10 7.30 10.96
N MET A 175 -11.34 7.57 9.89
CA MET A 175 -9.95 8.04 10.02
C MET A 175 -9.86 9.37 10.79
N PHE A 176 -10.79 10.30 10.59
CA PHE A 176 -10.58 11.70 11.01
C PHE A 176 -11.67 12.36 11.84
N SER A 177 -12.94 11.96 11.69
CA SER A 177 -14.07 12.79 12.13
C SER A 177 -14.94 12.14 13.20
N LYS A 178 -15.28 10.85 13.06
CA LYS A 178 -16.20 10.14 13.95
C LYS A 178 -15.75 10.20 15.42
N PRO A 179 -16.56 10.56 16.42
CA PRO A 179 -16.10 10.61 17.81
C PRO A 179 -15.61 9.25 18.35
N GLU A 180 -14.51 9.20 19.11
CA GLU A 180 -13.91 7.93 19.57
C GLU A 180 -14.85 7.08 20.45
N HIS A 181 -15.75 7.72 21.21
CA HIS A 181 -16.72 7.02 22.06
C HIS A 181 -17.82 6.30 21.25
N GLU A 182 -17.98 6.62 19.96
CA GLU A 182 -18.90 5.96 19.03
C GLU A 182 -18.23 4.85 18.21
N MET A 183 -16.93 4.61 18.45
CA MET A 183 -16.14 3.68 17.67
C MET A 183 -16.07 2.29 18.29
N ASP A 184 -16.22 1.27 17.46
CA ASP A 184 -15.86 -0.08 17.86
C ASP A 184 -14.33 -0.28 17.87
N LEU A 185 -13.87 -1.49 18.20
CA LEU A 185 -12.45 -1.80 18.25
C LEU A 185 -11.78 -1.65 16.86
N THR A 186 -12.44 -2.11 15.80
CA THR A 186 -11.93 -2.06 14.42
C THR A 186 -11.72 -0.61 13.98
N GLU A 187 -12.71 0.24 14.20
CA GLU A 187 -12.66 1.67 13.86
C GLU A 187 -11.59 2.43 14.64
N ARG A 188 -11.43 2.11 15.94
CA ARG A 188 -10.35 2.70 16.75
C ARG A 188 -8.98 2.33 16.21
N TRP A 189 -8.79 1.11 15.72
CA TRP A 189 -7.54 0.69 15.09
C TRP A 189 -7.30 1.36 13.75
N ILE A 190 -8.33 1.50 12.91
CA ILE A 190 -8.25 2.29 11.66
C ILE A 190 -7.78 3.72 11.96
N ARG A 191 -8.36 4.38 12.97
CA ARG A 191 -7.92 5.72 13.39
C ARG A 191 -6.48 5.74 13.89
N ARG A 192 -6.07 4.74 14.69
CA ARG A 192 -4.69 4.65 15.20
C ARG A 192 -3.67 4.47 14.06
N PHE A 193 -4.00 3.69 13.03
CA PHE A 193 -3.16 3.56 11.84
C PHE A 193 -3.10 4.88 11.05
N ALA A 194 -4.23 5.59 10.91
CA ALA A 194 -4.22 6.92 10.30
C ALA A 194 -3.31 7.91 11.05
N LEU A 195 -3.37 7.93 12.38
CA LEU A 195 -2.48 8.76 13.22
C LEU A 195 -1.00 8.34 13.09
N GLN A 196 -0.73 7.04 13.01
CA GLN A 196 0.62 6.53 12.74
C GLN A 196 1.16 7.00 11.39
N ASN A 197 0.32 7.05 10.35
CA ASN A 197 0.72 7.55 9.03
C ASN A 197 1.04 9.05 9.05
N ARG A 198 0.43 9.84 9.95
CA ARG A 198 0.87 11.23 10.21
C ARG A 198 2.25 11.31 10.83
N GLN A 199 2.53 10.44 11.79
CA GLN A 199 3.86 10.35 12.41
C GLN A 199 4.90 9.90 11.40
N TRP A 200 4.53 9.00 10.48
CA TRP A 200 5.36 8.63 9.34
C TRP A 200 5.73 9.87 8.53
N SER A 201 4.76 10.64 8.01
CA SER A 201 5.07 11.83 7.20
C SER A 201 5.99 12.82 7.92
N THR A 202 5.87 12.94 9.24
CA THR A 202 6.75 13.79 10.06
C THR A 202 8.19 13.27 10.09
N CYS A 203 8.40 11.95 10.17
CA CYS A 203 9.74 11.34 10.06
C CYS A 203 10.40 11.63 8.69
N TRP A 204 9.59 11.89 7.67
CA TRP A 204 10.03 12.13 6.28
C TRP A 204 10.15 13.62 5.91
N TYR A 205 10.01 14.53 6.88
CA TYR A 205 9.97 15.97 6.64
C TYR A 205 11.19 16.50 5.88
N ASP A 206 12.40 16.02 6.19
CA ASP A 206 13.62 16.53 5.56
C ASP A 206 13.90 15.90 4.19
N ARG A 207 13.19 14.82 3.83
CA ARG A 207 13.47 14.02 2.62
C ARG A 207 12.39 14.11 1.55
N TYR A 208 11.17 14.50 1.90
CA TYR A 208 10.07 14.45 0.95
C TYR A 208 10.33 15.25 -0.32
N GLY A 209 10.95 16.43 -0.21
CA GLY A 209 11.25 17.26 -1.39
C GLY A 209 12.19 16.56 -2.39
N GLU A 210 13.25 15.92 -1.90
CA GLU A 210 14.21 15.17 -2.71
C GLU A 210 13.52 14.00 -3.43
N ILE A 211 12.72 13.23 -2.69
CA ILE A 211 12.03 12.05 -3.21
C ILE A 211 10.97 12.45 -4.26
N GLU A 212 10.17 13.49 -3.98
CA GLU A 212 9.19 14.02 -4.95
C GLU A 212 9.86 14.48 -6.25
N GLN A 213 11.00 15.18 -6.14
CA GLN A 213 11.78 15.64 -7.29
C GLN A 213 12.30 14.45 -8.12
N HIS A 214 12.92 13.47 -7.45
CA HIS A 214 13.49 12.29 -8.12
C HIS A 214 12.42 11.46 -8.82
N MET A 215 11.32 11.16 -8.11
CA MET A 215 10.24 10.35 -8.65
C MET A 215 9.52 11.03 -9.81
N PHE A 216 9.38 12.36 -9.78
CA PHE A 216 8.87 13.11 -10.92
C PHE A 216 9.79 12.99 -12.14
N ALA A 217 11.11 13.17 -11.97
CA ALA A 217 12.08 13.03 -13.06
C ALA A 217 12.07 11.61 -13.66
N PHE A 218 12.03 10.60 -12.79
CA PHE A 218 11.87 9.19 -13.16
C PHE A 218 10.61 8.97 -14.00
N GLN A 219 9.45 9.49 -13.56
CA GLN A 219 8.18 9.35 -14.28
C GLN A 219 8.24 9.98 -15.67
N ILE A 220 8.72 11.23 -15.77
CA ILE A 220 8.82 11.94 -17.04
C ILE A 220 9.71 11.18 -18.02
N ARG A 221 10.91 10.77 -17.58
CA ARG A 221 11.86 10.04 -18.43
C ARG A 221 11.28 8.71 -18.91
N ALA A 222 10.65 7.94 -18.02
CA ALA A 222 10.04 6.67 -18.37
C ALA A 222 8.86 6.82 -19.34
N LEU A 223 7.99 7.82 -19.13
CA LEU A 223 6.81 8.07 -19.98
C LEU A 223 7.18 8.67 -21.34
N GLN A 224 8.34 9.33 -21.46
CA GLN A 224 8.90 9.80 -22.73
C GLN A 224 9.57 8.68 -23.56
N GLY A 225 9.56 7.45 -23.07
CA GLY A 225 10.00 6.26 -23.80
C GLY A 225 11.31 5.65 -23.30
N ASP A 226 12.09 6.35 -22.47
CA ASP A 226 13.34 5.82 -21.90
C ASP A 226 13.10 5.07 -20.59
N ARG A 227 12.32 3.99 -20.66
CA ARG A 227 11.96 3.16 -19.50
C ARG A 227 13.18 2.47 -18.88
N SER A 228 14.07 1.94 -19.72
CA SER A 228 15.26 1.21 -19.27
C SER A 228 16.28 2.14 -18.60
N GLY A 229 16.57 3.30 -19.22
CA GLY A 229 17.46 4.30 -18.62
C GLY A 229 16.88 4.89 -17.34
N ALA A 230 15.57 5.17 -17.32
CA ALA A 230 14.90 5.69 -16.12
C ALA A 230 15.01 4.73 -14.93
N ILE A 231 14.73 3.43 -15.11
CA ILE A 231 14.79 2.48 -14.00
C ILE A 231 16.23 2.14 -13.58
N ALA A 232 17.19 2.15 -14.51
CA ALA A 232 18.60 1.97 -14.16
C ALA A 232 19.12 3.13 -13.30
N GLU A 233 18.81 4.37 -13.67
CA GLU A 233 19.14 5.55 -12.87
C GLU A 233 18.43 5.54 -11.52
N HIS A 234 17.14 5.18 -11.50
CA HIS A 234 16.37 5.08 -10.28
C HIS A 234 16.94 4.01 -9.32
N ALA A 235 17.27 2.82 -9.83
CA ALA A 235 17.89 1.77 -9.03
C ALA A 235 19.26 2.18 -8.47
N ALA A 236 20.09 2.87 -9.29
CA ALA A 236 21.37 3.41 -8.83
C ALA A 236 21.20 4.48 -7.75
N TRP A 237 20.16 5.33 -7.85
CA TRP A 237 19.85 6.31 -6.82
C TRP A 237 19.44 5.64 -5.51
N ILE A 238 18.56 4.63 -5.53
CA ILE A 238 18.19 3.89 -4.30
C ILE A 238 19.43 3.21 -3.69
N GLU A 239 20.28 2.60 -4.52
CA GLU A 239 21.53 1.98 -4.04
C GLU A 239 22.48 3.00 -3.40
N ALA A 240 22.58 4.21 -3.96
CA ALA A 240 23.37 5.29 -3.36
C ALA A 240 22.79 5.75 -2.00
N GLN A 241 21.47 5.71 -1.81
CA GLN A 241 20.85 5.97 -0.51
C GLN A 241 21.11 4.83 0.48
N ALA A 242 21.09 3.58 0.01
CA ALA A 242 21.40 2.41 0.83
C ALA A 242 22.85 2.39 1.30
N ALA A 243 23.80 2.73 0.42
CA ALA A 243 25.22 2.72 0.70
C ALA A 243 25.68 3.77 1.74
N GLN A 244 24.81 4.72 2.11
CA GLN A 244 25.06 5.63 3.23
C GLN A 244 24.96 4.92 4.60
N ASP A 245 24.30 3.76 4.65
CA ASP A 245 24.23 2.89 5.82
C ASP A 245 25.24 1.75 5.70
N ALA A 246 26.37 1.90 6.39
CA ALA A 246 27.47 0.93 6.33
C ALA A 246 27.15 -0.41 7.02
N ASP A 247 26.12 -0.46 7.88
CA ASP A 247 25.82 -1.63 8.70
C ASP A 247 24.79 -2.53 8.02
N ASP A 248 23.60 -2.00 7.76
CA ASP A 248 22.45 -2.78 7.30
C ASP A 248 22.15 -2.56 5.79
N HIS A 249 22.79 -1.57 5.16
CA HIS A 249 22.56 -1.18 3.77
C HIS A 249 21.08 -0.85 3.49
N VAL A 250 20.44 -0.15 4.43
CA VAL A 250 19.05 0.29 4.37
C VAL A 250 19.00 1.72 3.82
N PRO A 251 18.30 1.97 2.70
CA PRO A 251 18.07 3.34 2.23
C PRO A 251 17.49 4.21 3.36
N TYR A 252 17.92 5.47 3.50
CA TYR A 252 17.31 6.40 4.47
C TYR A 252 17.21 5.81 5.91
N ARG A 253 18.32 5.22 6.36
CA ARG A 253 18.42 4.50 7.63
C ARG A 253 17.89 5.26 8.84
N GLN A 254 18.08 6.57 8.88
CA GLN A 254 17.65 7.42 10.00
C GLN A 254 16.12 7.49 10.08
N GLU A 255 15.46 7.78 8.96
CA GLU A 255 14.01 7.86 8.83
C GLU A 255 13.37 6.49 9.10
N ALA A 256 13.96 5.41 8.57
CA ALA A 256 13.54 4.04 8.84
C ALA A 256 13.63 3.70 10.34
N ALA A 257 14.73 4.07 11.01
CA ALA A 257 14.92 3.82 12.45
C ALA A 257 13.89 4.56 13.32
N LEU A 258 13.65 5.84 13.01
CA LEU A 258 12.69 6.68 13.74
C LEU A 258 11.29 6.06 13.67
N PHE A 259 10.85 5.71 12.47
CA PHE A 259 9.50 5.19 12.28
C PHE A 259 9.34 3.74 12.77
N ALA A 260 10.35 2.88 12.65
CA ALA A 260 10.28 1.50 13.10
C ALA A 260 9.84 1.41 14.58
N ASN A 261 10.37 2.27 15.46
CA ASN A 261 9.98 2.27 16.87
C ASN A 261 8.49 2.54 17.07
N ILE A 262 7.93 3.50 16.32
CA ILE A 262 6.51 3.84 16.34
C ILE A 262 5.68 2.66 15.80
N TYR A 263 6.07 2.12 14.64
CA TYR A 263 5.41 1.00 13.98
C TYR A 263 5.26 -0.20 14.90
N TRP A 264 6.37 -0.67 15.45
CA TRP A 264 6.38 -1.89 16.26
C TRP A 264 5.80 -1.71 17.65
N SER A 265 5.81 -0.49 18.19
CA SER A 265 5.07 -0.18 19.42
C SER A 265 3.56 -0.34 19.21
N ASN A 266 3.03 0.23 18.12
CA ASN A 266 1.61 0.09 17.77
C ASN A 266 1.24 -1.34 17.38
N ARG A 267 2.10 -2.05 16.64
CA ARG A 267 1.87 -3.45 16.28
C ARG A 267 1.73 -4.35 17.51
N ARG A 268 2.61 -4.21 18.51
CA ARG A 268 2.51 -4.98 19.77
C ARG A 268 1.20 -4.69 20.51
N ARG A 269 0.74 -3.43 20.51
CA ARG A 269 -0.55 -3.05 21.12
C ARG A 269 -1.73 -3.66 20.35
N TYR A 270 -1.67 -3.65 19.02
CA TYR A 270 -2.68 -4.26 18.15
C TYR A 270 -2.80 -5.76 18.44
N GLU A 271 -1.68 -6.48 18.38
CA GLU A 271 -1.62 -7.91 18.65
C GLU A 271 -2.14 -8.24 20.06
N ALA A 272 -1.79 -7.45 21.07
CA ALA A 272 -2.25 -7.65 22.45
C ALA A 272 -3.75 -7.39 22.65
N GLU A 273 -4.32 -6.37 22.00
CA GLU A 273 -5.76 -6.08 22.08
C GLU A 273 -6.57 -7.09 21.26
N PHE A 274 -6.09 -7.45 20.07
CA PHE A 274 -6.77 -8.41 19.20
C PHE A 274 -6.76 -9.83 19.80
N ALA A 275 -5.65 -10.23 20.42
CA ALA A 275 -5.57 -11.50 21.15
C ALA A 275 -6.50 -11.55 22.36
N LYS A 276 -6.84 -10.40 22.98
CA LYS A 276 -7.85 -10.35 24.05
C LYS A 276 -9.27 -10.44 23.48
N ALA A 277 -9.52 -9.78 22.35
CA ALA A 277 -10.84 -9.76 21.71
C ALA A 277 -11.23 -11.08 21.04
N THR A 278 -10.25 -11.93 20.70
CA THR A 278 -10.47 -13.22 20.01
C THR A 278 -10.30 -14.45 20.91
N LYS A 279 -10.11 -14.28 22.22
CA LYS A 279 -10.15 -15.42 23.16
C LYS A 279 -11.57 -15.99 23.21
N PRO A 280 -11.75 -17.30 22.98
CA PRO A 280 -13.00 -17.96 23.32
C PRO A 280 -13.16 -17.96 24.85
N ASP A 281 -14.37 -17.64 25.31
CA ASP A 281 -14.78 -17.77 26.72
C ASP A 281 -14.67 -19.23 27.21
#